data_AF-A0A7V7T1E0-F1
#
_entry.id   AF-A0A7V7T1E0-F1
#
_cell.length_a   1.000
_cell.length_b   1.000
_cell.length_c   1.000
_cell.angle_alpha   90.00
_cell.angle_beta   90.00
_cell.angle_gamma   90.00
#
_symmetry.space_group_name_H-M   'P 1'
#
loop_
_entity.id
_entity.type
_entity.pdbx_description
1 polymer ?
#
loop_
_entity_poly.entity_id
_entity_poly.type
_entity_poly.pdbx_seq_one_letter_code
_entity_poly.pdbx_strand_id
1 'polypeptide(L)'
;MKNSAIILLLMVCSLPASADDYETNVYRETLACGANGCAVTCYQPGDRWQSFLQTAGDIEVTYFLSTGVRQLKAPVADGSITVLDTHPQYQSCKITGVKATKPSRK
;
A
#
# COMPACT_ATOMS: atom_id res chain seq x y z
N MET A 1 3.05 -32.67 -60.92
CA MET A 1 2.33 -32.77 -59.64
C MET A 1 3.34 -32.41 -58.55
N LYS A 2 3.63 -31.12 -58.32
CA LYS A 2 2.98 -30.24 -57.33
C LYS A 2 2.63 -30.98 -56.05
N ASN A 3 3.36 -30.69 -54.97
CA ASN A 3 2.86 -30.38 -53.63
C ASN A 3 4.06 -30.02 -52.72
N SER A 4 4.37 -28.72 -52.65
CA SER A 4 5.35 -28.17 -51.72
C SER A 4 4.73 -28.08 -50.33
N ALA A 5 5.39 -28.68 -49.35
CA ALA A 5 4.98 -28.65 -47.95
C ALA A 5 5.17 -27.25 -47.34
N ILE A 6 4.14 -26.85 -46.60
CA ILE A 6 4.00 -25.61 -45.83
C ILE A 6 4.93 -25.68 -44.61
N ILE A 7 5.81 -24.69 -44.43
CA ILE A 7 6.45 -24.41 -43.14
C ILE A 7 6.26 -22.92 -42.86
N LEU A 8 5.21 -22.63 -42.09
CA LEU A 8 4.89 -21.31 -41.55
C LEU A 8 5.69 -21.13 -40.25
N LEU A 9 6.86 -20.51 -40.33
CA LEU A 9 7.64 -20.11 -39.15
C LEU A 9 7.25 -18.66 -38.80
N LEU A 10 6.20 -18.53 -37.98
CA LEU A 10 5.80 -17.29 -37.32
C LEU A 10 6.87 -16.91 -36.30
N MET A 11 7.73 -15.99 -36.70
CA MET A 11 8.72 -15.33 -35.85
C MET A 11 7.98 -14.37 -34.91
N VAL A 12 7.63 -14.85 -33.72
CA VAL A 12 7.06 -14.01 -32.65
C VAL A 12 8.21 -13.22 -32.03
N CYS A 13 8.39 -11.97 -32.47
CA CYS A 13 9.22 -11.00 -31.78
C CYS A 13 8.59 -10.70 -30.42
N SER A 14 9.12 -11.32 -29.37
CA SER A 14 8.87 -10.94 -27.98
C SER A 14 9.42 -9.53 -27.76
N LEU A 15 8.57 -8.50 -27.83
CA LEU A 15 8.91 -7.20 -27.26
C LEU A 15 8.98 -7.40 -25.73
N PRO A 16 10.06 -7.00 -25.03
CA PRO A 16 9.95 -6.76 -23.60
C PRO A 16 8.96 -5.59 -23.44
N ALA A 17 7.77 -5.89 -22.90
CA ALA A 17 6.89 -4.86 -22.40
C ALA A 17 7.62 -4.21 -21.20
N SER A 18 8.24 -3.05 -21.44
CA SER A 18 8.77 -2.20 -20.38
C SER A 18 7.59 -1.78 -19.51
N ALA A 19 7.53 -2.33 -18.31
CA ALA A 19 6.59 -1.98 -17.26
C ALA A 19 7.06 -0.69 -16.58
N ASP A 20 7.08 0.43 -17.32
CA ASP A 20 7.42 1.75 -16.82
C ASP A 20 6.14 2.61 -16.76
N ASP A 21 5.71 3.00 -15.54
CA ASP A 21 4.91 4.21 -15.17
C ASP A 21 3.91 4.06 -13.99
N TYR A 22 3.90 2.96 -13.22
CA TYR A 22 3.02 2.90 -12.02
C TYR A 22 3.65 3.48 -10.74
N GLU A 23 4.97 3.61 -10.67
CA GLU A 23 5.68 4.09 -9.47
C GLU A 23 5.49 5.59 -9.22
N THR A 24 5.22 6.38 -10.25
CA THR A 24 5.16 7.85 -10.17
C THR A 24 3.97 8.37 -9.36
N ASN A 25 2.98 7.52 -9.05
CA ASN A 25 1.74 7.88 -8.35
C ASN A 25 1.61 7.25 -6.96
N VAL A 26 2.68 6.64 -6.43
CA VAL A 26 2.67 5.97 -5.13
C VAL A 26 3.73 6.57 -4.22
N TYR A 27 3.32 7.07 -3.06
CA TYR A 27 4.25 7.54 -2.02
C TYR A 27 4.23 6.57 -0.84
N ARG A 28 5.41 6.21 -0.31
CA ARG A 28 5.53 5.30 0.83
C ARG A 28 6.28 5.96 1.98
N GLU A 29 5.81 5.73 3.20
CA GLU A 29 6.49 6.10 4.43
C GLU A 29 6.34 4.99 5.48
N THR A 30 7.17 5.04 6.51
CA THR A 30 7.08 4.13 7.65
C THR A 30 6.79 4.93 8.91
N LEU A 31 5.69 4.59 9.60
CA LEU A 31 5.39 5.12 10.92
C LEU A 31 6.11 4.27 11.97
N ALA A 32 7.15 4.84 12.57
CA ALA A 32 7.91 4.20 13.62
C ALA A 32 7.10 4.12 14.92
N CYS A 33 6.82 2.92 15.39
CA CYS A 33 6.03 2.67 16.58
C CYS A 33 6.91 2.64 17.85
N GLY A 34 6.30 3.03 18.97
CA GLY A 34 6.90 2.97 20.29
C GLY A 34 7.12 1.52 20.76
N ALA A 35 7.72 1.35 21.94
CA ALA A 35 7.97 0.03 22.52
C ALA A 35 6.68 -0.79 22.74
N ASN A 36 5.54 -0.12 22.91
CA ASN A 36 4.24 -0.74 23.12
C ASN A 36 3.43 -0.87 21.82
N GLY A 37 4.02 -0.56 20.66
CA GLY A 37 3.34 -0.59 19.37
C GLY A 37 2.52 0.66 19.04
N CYS A 38 1.72 0.57 17.99
CA CYS A 38 0.79 1.61 17.54
C CYS A 38 -0.65 1.09 17.45
N ALA A 39 -1.58 2.03 17.54
CA ALA A 39 -2.97 1.80 17.20
C ALA A 39 -3.49 2.91 16.28
N VAL A 40 -4.25 2.51 15.26
CA VAL A 40 -4.93 3.37 14.31
C VAL A 40 -6.43 3.15 14.46
N THR A 41 -7.17 4.25 14.57
CA THR A 41 -8.64 4.23 14.59
C THR A 41 -9.14 5.23 13.57
N CYS A 42 -9.89 4.75 12.60
CA CYS A 42 -10.47 5.58 11.53
C CYS A 42 -11.98 5.67 11.71
N TYR A 43 -12.47 6.90 11.62
CA TYR A 43 -13.89 7.22 11.71
C TYR A 43 -14.37 7.85 10.40
N GLN A 44 -15.49 7.35 9.89
CA GLN A 44 -16.20 7.93 8.75
C GLN A 44 -17.54 8.51 9.23
N PRO A 45 -17.86 9.78 8.96
CA PRO A 45 -19.16 10.35 9.28
C PRO A 45 -20.29 9.54 8.62
N GLY A 46 -21.30 9.18 9.40
CA GLY A 46 -22.45 8.39 8.93
C GLY A 46 -22.31 6.88 9.15
N ASP A 47 -21.10 6.38 9.39
CA ASP A 47 -20.89 4.98 9.74
C ASP A 47 -21.04 4.76 11.25
N ARG A 48 -21.71 3.66 11.61
CA ARG A 48 -21.84 3.24 13.02
C ARG A 48 -20.58 2.59 13.57
N TRP A 49 -19.71 2.08 12.70
CA TRP A 49 -18.55 1.29 13.06
C TRP A 49 -17.25 2.04 12.72
N GLN A 50 -16.21 1.80 13.53
CA GLN A 50 -14.88 2.34 13.31
C GLN A 50 -13.97 1.24 12.77
N SER A 51 -13.10 1.62 11.84
CA SER A 51 -12.02 0.72 11.41
C SER A 51 -10.85 0.85 12.37
N PHE A 52 -10.27 -0.28 12.74
CA PHE A 52 -9.22 -0.36 13.76
C PHE A 52 -8.06 -1.24 13.30
N LEU A 53 -6.84 -0.80 13.57
CA LEU A 53 -5.61 -1.56 13.34
C LEU A 53 -4.70 -1.37 14.54
N GLN A 54 -4.17 -2.46 15.07
CA GLN A 54 -3.19 -2.45 16.16
C GLN A 54 -2.01 -3.35 15.82
N THR A 55 -0.81 -2.88 16.12
CA THR A 55 0.43 -3.58 15.83
C THR A 55 1.47 -3.34 16.91
N ALA A 56 2.33 -4.34 17.15
CA ALA A 56 3.53 -4.20 17.96
C ALA A 56 4.74 -3.69 17.15
N GLY A 57 4.65 -3.73 15.82
CA GLY A 57 5.71 -3.31 14.90
C GLY A 57 5.40 -1.97 14.23
N ASP A 58 6.30 -1.55 13.35
CA ASP A 58 6.11 -0.34 12.54
C ASP A 58 5.01 -0.54 11.50
N ILE A 59 4.37 0.56 11.09
CA ILE A 59 3.32 0.56 10.06
C ILE A 59 3.92 1.07 8.76
N GLU A 60 3.83 0.27 7.70
CA GLU A 60 4.09 0.70 6.32
C GLU A 60 2.85 1.44 5.80
N VAL A 61 3.04 2.67 5.34
CA VAL A 61 1.98 3.52 4.82
C VAL A 61 2.23 3.77 3.35
N THR A 62 1.23 3.43 2.53
CA THR A 62 1.27 3.66 1.08
C THR A 62 0.14 4.60 0.69
N TYR A 63 0.48 5.70 0.03
CA TYR A 63 -0.45 6.67 -0.53
C TYR A 63 -0.54 6.48 -2.03
N PHE A 64 -1.74 6.18 -2.51
CA PHE A 64 -2.05 6.09 -3.93
C PHE A 64 -2.61 7.43 -4.39
N LEU A 65 -1.77 8.27 -5.00
CA LEU A 65 -2.12 9.64 -5.37
C LEU A 65 -3.25 9.71 -6.39
N SER A 66 -3.36 8.71 -7.27
CA SER A 66 -4.40 8.63 -8.30
C SER A 66 -5.80 8.37 -7.73
N THR A 67 -5.90 7.61 -6.65
CA THR A 67 -7.20 7.23 -6.03
C THR A 67 -7.49 8.03 -4.76
N GLY A 68 -6.50 8.71 -4.19
CA GLY A 68 -6.59 9.32 -2.87
C GLY A 68 -6.66 8.31 -1.73
N VAL A 69 -6.42 7.03 -1.99
CA VAL A 69 -6.42 5.98 -0.97
C VAL A 69 -5.10 5.99 -0.21
N ARG A 70 -5.18 5.80 1.10
CA ARG A 70 -4.04 5.53 1.96
C ARG A 70 -4.20 4.14 2.58
N GLN A 71 -3.25 3.26 2.31
CA GLN A 71 -3.19 1.91 2.84
C GLN A 71 -2.19 1.85 3.99
N LEU A 72 -2.61 1.27 5.12
CA LEU A 72 -1.78 1.02 6.28
C LEU A 72 -1.58 -0.49 6.43
N LYS A 73 -0.34 -0.94 6.31
CA LYS A 73 0.05 -2.33 6.41
C LYS A 73 0.89 -2.54 7.66
N ALA A 74 0.50 -3.49 8.50
CA ALA A 74 1.16 -3.71 9.75
C ALA A 74 1.24 -5.20 10.13
N PRO A 75 2.31 -5.63 10.79
CA PRO A 75 2.39 -6.98 11.37
C PRO A 75 1.52 -7.08 12.62
N VAL A 76 0.85 -8.20 12.82
CA VAL A 76 0.11 -8.50 14.07
C VAL A 76 0.83 -9.59 14.87
N ALA A 77 0.37 -9.83 16.10
CA ALA A 77 1.09 -10.64 17.09
C ALA A 77 1.30 -12.11 16.69
N ASP A 78 0.42 -12.66 15.85
CA ASP A 78 0.51 -14.03 15.34
C ASP A 78 1.44 -14.16 14.12
N GLY A 79 2.11 -13.07 13.72
CA GLY A 79 3.00 -13.03 12.57
C GLY A 79 2.28 -12.80 11.23
N SER A 80 0.94 -12.70 11.22
CA SER A 80 0.21 -12.31 10.01
C SER A 80 0.32 -10.80 9.75
N ILE A 81 -0.08 -10.39 8.54
CA ILE A 81 -0.11 -8.98 8.13
C ILE A 81 -1.57 -8.54 8.04
N THR A 82 -1.89 -7.43 8.67
CA THR A 82 -3.17 -6.76 8.50
C THR A 82 -3.00 -5.53 7.60
N VAL A 83 -4.03 -5.26 6.81
CA VAL A 83 -4.08 -4.13 5.88
C VAL A 83 -5.36 -3.35 6.14
N LEU A 84 -5.22 -2.04 6.35
CA LEU A 84 -6.32 -1.11 6.53
C LEU A 84 -6.28 -0.05 5.43
N ASP A 85 -7.24 -0.11 4.52
CA ASP A 85 -7.44 0.90 3.50
C ASP A 85 -8.28 2.05 4.06
N THR A 86 -7.83 3.28 3.81
CA THR A 86 -8.45 4.50 4.30
C THR A 86 -8.59 5.51 3.18
N HIS A 87 -9.63 6.33 3.24
CA HIS A 87 -9.85 7.44 2.31
C HIS A 87 -9.79 8.76 3.10
N PRO A 88 -8.65 9.46 3.14
CA PRO A 88 -8.46 10.66 3.98
C PRO A 88 -9.46 11.80 3.72
N GLN A 89 -10.11 11.80 2.56
CA GLN A 89 -11.18 12.74 2.20
C GLN A 89 -12.53 12.44 2.85
N TYR A 90 -12.77 11.20 3.27
CA TYR A 90 -14.02 10.74 3.90
C TYR A 90 -13.81 10.31 5.35
N GLN A 91 -12.59 9.91 5.69
CA GLN A 91 -12.25 9.30 6.98
C GLN A 91 -11.22 10.13 7.72
N SER A 92 -11.45 10.32 9.01
CA SER A 92 -10.47 10.89 9.92
C SER A 92 -9.85 9.76 10.74
N CYS A 93 -8.53 9.58 10.60
CA CYS A 93 -7.79 8.55 11.33
C CYS A 93 -6.95 9.18 12.44
N LYS A 94 -7.10 8.65 13.66
CA LYS A 94 -6.23 8.94 14.80
C LYS A 94 -5.20 7.83 14.93
N ILE A 95 -3.92 8.20 14.99
CA ILE A 95 -2.82 7.28 15.22
C ILE A 95 -2.23 7.57 16.60
N THR A 96 -2.02 6.53 17.40
CA THR A 96 -1.43 6.61 18.74
C THR A 96 -0.26 5.66 18.88
N GLY A 97 0.68 5.95 19.78
CA GLY A 97 1.86 5.13 20.01
C GLY A 97 3.01 5.34 19.02
N VAL A 98 2.89 6.30 18.09
CA VAL A 98 4.00 6.69 17.19
C VAL A 98 5.13 7.37 17.96
N LYS A 99 6.37 7.04 17.62
CA LYS A 99 7.54 7.77 18.09
C LYS A 99 7.52 9.17 17.49
N ALA A 100 7.72 10.19 18.31
CA ALA A 100 7.91 11.53 17.81
C ALA A 100 9.20 11.60 16.98
N THR A 101 9.06 11.64 15.65
CA THR A 101 10.15 12.07 14.78
C THR A 101 10.36 13.55 15.06
N LYS A 102 11.42 13.91 15.78
CA LYS A 102 11.80 15.31 15.92
C LYS A 102 11.95 15.89 14.50
N PRO A 103 11.26 16.98 14.14
CA PRO A 103 11.53 17.63 12.88
C PRO A 103 13.00 18.06 12.90
N SER A 104 13.78 17.53 11.96
CA SER A 104 15.15 17.97 11.75
C SER A 104 15.07 19.41 11.26
N ARG A 105 15.27 20.38 12.17
CA ARG A 105 15.53 21.77 11.78
C ARG A 105 16.89 21.75 11.06
N LYS A 106 16.85 21.77 9.74
CA LYS A 106 17.98 22.24 8.94
C LYS A 106 18.15 23.74 9.15
#